data_AF-A0A5C6W0U3-F1
#
_entry.id   AF-A0A5C6W0U3-F1
#
_cell.length_a   1.000
_cell.length_b   1.000
_cell.length_c   1.000
_cell.angle_alpha   90.00
_cell.angle_beta   90.00
_cell.angle_gamma   90.00
#
_symmetry.space_group_name_H-M   'P 1'
#
loop_
_entity.id
_entity.type
_entity.pdbx_description
1 polymer ?
#
loop_
_entity_poly.entity_id
_entity_poly.type
_entity_poly.pdbx_seq_one_letter_code
_entity_poly.pdbx_strand_id
1 'polypeptide(L)' 'MQILVVFLVIILSVFIDIYWLDTEGKRWGWIRSWSALGKLIFCIGFVIVSGFIYLGLSGKYL' A
#
# COMPACT_ATOMS: atom_id res chain seq x y z
N MET A 1 -11.57 -14.42 6.80
CA MET A 1 -11.76 -12.96 6.66
C MET A 1 -12.21 -12.71 5.23
N GLN A 2 -13.29 -11.96 4.99
CA GLN A 2 -13.75 -11.72 3.61
C GLN A 2 -12.66 -10.99 2.82
N ILE A 3 -12.40 -11.42 1.59
CA ILE A 3 -11.34 -10.87 0.74
C ILE A 3 -11.44 -9.35 0.58
N LEU A 4 -12.66 -8.83 0.51
CA LEU A 4 -12.95 -7.39 0.46
C LEU A 4 -12.42 -6.64 1.69
N VAL A 5 -12.54 -7.23 2.88
CA VAL A 5 -12.05 -6.63 4.12
C VAL A 5 -10.52 -6.58 4.12
N VAL A 6 -9.87 -7.61 3.59
CA VAL A 6 -8.40 -7.62 3.47
C VAL A 6 -7.92 -6.53 2.53
N PHE A 7 -8.52 -6.39 1.34
CA PHE A 7 -8.18 -5.31 0.42
C PHE A 7 -8.42 -3.92 1.04
N LEU A 8 -9.50 -3.74 1.78
CA LEU A 8 -9.78 -2.50 2.51
C LEU A 8 -8.69 -2.20 3.55
N VAL A 9 -8.25 -3.21 4.31
CA VAL A 9 -7.14 -3.07 5.26
C VAL A 9 -5.83 -2.71 4.57
N ILE A 10 -5.51 -3.35 3.44
CA ILE A 10 -4.30 -3.04 2.66
C ILE A 10 -4.32 -1.58 2.20
N ILE A 11 -5.42 -1.13 1.60
CA ILE A 11 -5.56 0.25 1.12
C ILE A 11 -5.43 1.24 2.27
N LEU A 12 -6.17 1.05 3.37
CA LEU A 12 -6.08 1.94 4.53
C LEU A 12 -4.68 1.98 5.12
N SER A 13 -4.01 0.83 5.22
CA SER A 13 -2.64 0.77 5.77
C SER A 13 -1.66 1.57 4.93
N VAL A 14 -1.73 1.46 3.59
CA VAL A 14 -0.87 2.22 2.68
C VAL A 14 -1.15 3.72 2.76
N PHE A 15 -2.42 4.12 2.82
CA PHE A 15 -2.79 5.53 2.96
C PHE A 15 -2.33 6.11 4.30
N ILE A 16 -2.56 5.40 5.41
CA ILE A 16 -2.15 5.85 6.74
C ILE A 16 -0.62 5.95 6.81
N ASP A 17 0.10 4.97 6.28
CA ASP A 17 1.56 4.96 6.32
C ASP A 17 2.17 6.17 5.59
N ILE A 18 1.68 6.46 4.38
CA ILE A 18 2.26 7.51 3.53
C ILE A 18 1.78 8.91 3.93
N TYR A 19 0.49 9.08 4.26
CA TYR A 19 -0.07 10.41 4.52
C TYR A 19 -0.04 10.81 6.00
N TRP A 20 -0.07 9.85 6.93
CA TRP A 20 -0.16 10.14 8.36
C TRP A 20 1.16 9.84 9.08
N LEU A 21 1.74 8.65 8.88
CA LEU A 21 2.88 8.19 9.67
C LEU A 21 4.22 8.73 9.15
N ASP A 22 4.34 8.98 7.84
CA ASP A 22 5.56 9.51 7.23
C ASP A 22 5.58 11.04 7.09
N THR A 23 5.06 11.76 8.08
CA THR A 23 5.04 13.24 8.12
C THR A 23 6.43 13.87 8.03
N GLU A 24 7.44 13.24 8.63
CA GLU A 24 8.83 13.71 8.58
C GLU A 24 9.60 13.19 7.37
N GLY A 25 9.02 12.31 6.55
CA GLY A 25 9.70 11.71 5.40
C GLY A 25 10.89 10.84 5.79
N LYS A 26 10.89 10.23 6.99
CA LYS A 26 12.00 9.37 7.43
C LYS A 26 12.00 8.02 6.73
N ARG A 27 10.83 7.53 6.30
CA ARG A 27 10.66 6.22 5.65
C ARG A 27 10.53 6.37 4.14
N TRP A 28 9.74 7.35 3.68
CA TRP A 28 9.54 7.62 2.25
C TRP A 28 10.18 8.95 1.80
N GLY A 29 11.24 9.41 2.48
CA GLY A 29 11.93 10.66 2.16
C GLY A 29 12.46 10.77 0.73
N TRP A 30 12.87 9.65 0.16
CA TRP A 30 13.25 9.50 -1.25
C TRP A 30 12.11 9.71 -2.26
N ILE A 31 10.85 9.51 -1.84
CA ILE A 31 9.64 9.77 -2.64
C ILE A 31 9.13 11.21 -2.43
N ARG A 32 9.63 11.92 -1.42
CA ARG A 32 9.14 13.27 -1.06
C ARG A 32 9.22 14.27 -2.20
N SER A 33 10.30 14.22 -3.00
CA SER A 33 10.55 15.08 -4.16
C SER A 33 9.80 14.64 -5.44
N TRP A 34 9.10 13.51 -5.41
CA TRP A 34 8.37 13.02 -6.58
C TRP A 34 7.13 13.86 -6.85
N SER A 35 6.73 13.90 -8.12
CA SER A 35 5.46 14.50 -8.53
C SER A 35 4.27 13.77 -7.88
N ALA A 36 3.14 14.45 -7.74
CA ALA A 36 1.92 13.85 -7.19
C ALA A 36 1.49 12.59 -7.97
N LEU A 37 1.67 12.59 -9.30
CA LEU A 37 1.42 11.41 -10.15
C LEU A 37 2.39 10.26 -9.82
N GLY A 38 3.67 10.55 -9.61
CA GLY A 38 4.65 9.53 -9.23
C GLY A 38 4.32 8.87 -7.88
N LYS A 39 3.91 9.68 -6.90
CA LYS A 39 3.43 9.19 -5.59
C LYS A 39 2.19 8.31 -5.73
N LEU A 40 1.23 8.73 -6.56
CA LEU A 40 0.01 7.98 -6.82
C LEU A 40 0.30 6.62 -7.47
N ILE A 41 1.14 6.59 -8.51
CA ILE A 41 1.55 5.36 -9.19
C ILE A 41 2.25 4.41 -8.21
N PHE A 42 3.12 4.94 -7.35
CA PHE A 42 3.78 4.16 -6.32
C PHE A 42 2.77 3.52 -5.35
N CYS A 43 1.83 4.30 -4.81
CA CYS A 43 0.77 3.79 -3.94
C CYS A 43 -0.04 2.67 -4.61
N ILE A 44 -0.47 2.88 -5.86
CA ILE A 44 -1.25 1.90 -6.60
C ILE A 44 -0.43 0.61 -6.80
N GLY A 45 0.82 0.74 -7.22
CA GLY A 45 1.73 -0.40 -7.37
C GLY A 45 1.91 -1.18 -6.07
N PHE A 46 2.09 -0.47 -4.95
CA PHE A 46 2.24 -1.10 -3.63
C PHE A 46 1.00 -1.89 -3.21
N VAL A 47 -0.19 -1.32 -3.42
CA VAL A 47 -1.47 -2.01 -3.14
C VAL A 47 -1.63 -3.26 -4.01
N ILE A 48 -1.33 -3.16 -5.31
CA ILE A 48 -1.42 -4.28 -6.25
C ILE A 48 -0.48 -5.42 -5.84
N VAL A 49 0.80 -5.11 -5.58
CA VAL A 49 1.78 -6.12 -5.17
C VAL A 49 1.38 -6.77 -3.84
N SER A 50 0.93 -5.98 -2.87
CA SER A 50 0.44 -6.51 -1.59
C SER A 50 -0.78 -7.42 -1.77
N GLY A 51 -1.70 -7.05 -2.66
CA GLY A 51 -2.84 -7.88 -3.03
C GLY A 51 -2.42 -9.21 -3.66
N PHE A 52 -1.46 -9.21 -4.59
CA PHE A 52 -0.93 -10.44 -5.17
C PHE A 52 -0.21 -11.32 -4.15
N ILE A 53 0.56 -10.74 -3.23
CA ILE A 53 1.18 -11.48 -2.12
C ILE A 53 0.09 -12.15 -1.27
N TYR A 54 -0.96 -11.42 -0.91
CA TYR A 54 -2.07 -11.99 -0.14
C TYR A 54 -2.76 -13.13 -0.90
N LEU A 55 -3.07 -12.95 -2.18
CA LEU A 55 -3.69 -13.99 -3.01
C LEU A 55 -2.78 -15.23 -3.13
N GLY A 56 -1.48 -15.03 -3.36
CA GLY A 56 -0.51 -16.11 -3.48
C GLY A 56 -0.36 -16.90 -2.17
N LEU A 57 -0.29 -16.22 -1.03
CA LEU A 57 -0.23 -16.87 0.29
C LEU A 57 -1.56 -17.54 0.66
N SER A 58 -2.68 -16.92 0.27
CA SER A 58 -4.01 -17.43 0.57
C SER A 58 -4.47 -18.53 -0.39
N GLY A 59 -3.83 -18.71 -1.55
CA GLY A 59 -4.25 -19.72 -2.54
C GLY A 59 -4.23 -21.16 -2.03
N LYS A 60 -3.51 -21.45 -0.94
CA LYS A 60 -3.54 -22.75 -0.25
C LYS A 60 -4.67 -22.87 0.79
N TYR A 61 -5.22 -21.74 1.24
CA TYR A 61 -6.17 -21.62 2.34
C TYR A 61 -7.52 -21.01 1.91
N LEU A 62 -7.72 -20.82 0.61
CA LEU A 62 -8.94 -20.32 -0.04
C LEU A 62 -9.79 -21.48 -0.53
#